data_AF-A0A5K0VD02-F1
#
_entry.id   AF-A0A5K0VD02-F1
#
_cell.length_a   1.000
_cell.length_b   1.000
_cell.length_c   1.000
_cell.angle_alpha   90.00
_cell.angle_beta   90.00
_cell.angle_gamma   90.00
#
_symmetry.space_group_name_H-M   'P 1'
#
loop_
_entity.id
_entity.type
_entity.pdbx_description
1 polymer ?
#
loop_
_entity_poly.entity_id
_entity_poly.type
_entity_poly.pdbx_seq_one_letter_code
_entity_poly.pdbx_strand_id
1 'polypeptide(L)' 'HSFHDFKVLSNIDLTMKMSATSIFMQMGGRNTVLLDAISWRIPLVSDIPTIIFGADVTHPETGEDSSPSIAA' A
#
# COMPACT_ATOMS: atom_id res chain seq x y z
N HIS A 1 25.50 20.35 12.99
CA HIS A 1 24.34 21.10 12.48
C HIS A 1 23.95 20.60 11.08
N SER A 2 24.81 20.76 10.07
CA SER A 2 24.53 20.35 8.67
C SER A 2 24.06 18.89 8.45
N PHE A 3 24.60 17.91 9.19
CA PHE A 3 24.15 16.51 9.06
C PHE A 3 22.74 16.27 9.61
N HIS A 4 22.36 17.00 10.66
CA HIS A 4 21.01 16.96 11.22
C HIS A 4 20.03 17.62 10.25
N ASP A 5 20.41 18.77 9.67
CA ASP A 5 19.60 19.46 8.66
C ASP A 5 19.40 18.58 7.41
N PHE A 6 20.44 17.88 6.93
CA PHE A 6 20.33 16.93 5.83
C PHE A 6 19.37 15.76 6.15
N LYS A 7 19.44 15.21 7.37
CA LYS A 7 18.56 14.12 7.80
C LYS A 7 17.11 14.56 7.96
N VAL A 8 16.89 15.79 8.43
CA VAL A 8 15.56 16.41 8.52
C VAL A 8 14.98 16.59 7.12
N LEU A 9 15.75 17.15 6.18
CA LEU A 9 15.32 17.33 4.79
C LEU A 9 15.00 15.99 4.12
N SER A 10 15.86 14.97 4.27
CA SER A 10 15.61 13.65 3.69
C SER A 10 14.33 12.99 4.23
N ASN A 11 14.01 13.19 5.51
CA ASN A 11 12.79 12.67 6.11
C ASN A 11 11.55 13.44 5.61
N ILE A 12 11.66 14.74 5.42
CA ILE A 12 10.58 15.56 4.83
C ILE A 12 10.32 15.12 3.39
N ASP A 13 11.36 14.94 2.58
CA ASP A 13 11.24 14.45 1.20
C ASP A 13 10.58 13.08 1.14
N LEU A 14 10.99 12.14 2.00
CA LEU A 14 10.38 10.81 2.07
C LEU A 14 8.91 10.87 2.46
N THR A 15 8.57 11.70 3.46
CA THR A 15 7.20 11.89 3.94
C THR A 15 6.32 12.50 2.85
N MET A 16 6.80 13.55 2.17
CA MET A 16 6.10 14.15 1.05
C MET A 16 5.84 13.13 -0.05
N LYS A 17 6.84 12.32 -0.40
CA LYS A 17 6.69 11.28 -1.42
C LYS A 17 5.63 10.25 -1.07
N MET A 18 5.61 9.75 0.18
CA MET A 18 4.59 8.80 0.64
C MET A 18 3.18 9.40 0.62
N SER A 19 3.01 10.67 1.03
CA SER A 19 1.72 11.37 1.00
C SER A 19 1.21 11.61 -0.41
N ALA A 20 2.09 11.98 -1.34
CA ALA A 20 1.70 12.20 -2.75
C ALA A 20 1.20 10.89 -3.37
N THR A 21 1.89 9.78 -3.09
CA THR A 21 1.52 8.42 -3.50
C THR A 21 0.15 8.01 -2.96
N SER A 22 -0.17 8.29 -1.70
CA SER A 22 -1.49 7.95 -1.12
C SER A 22 -2.62 8.80 -1.70
N ILE A 23 -2.40 10.11 -1.88
CA ILE A 23 -3.38 11.01 -2.50
C ILE A 23 -3.63 10.61 -3.95
N PHE A 24 -2.58 10.27 -4.70
CA PHE A 24 -2.71 9.83 -6.08
C PHE A 24 -3.58 8.57 -6.20
N MET A 25 -3.44 7.60 -5.30
CA MET A 25 -4.31 6.41 -5.27
C MET A 25 -5.76 6.73 -4.93
N GLN A 26 -6.00 7.60 -3.95
CA GLN A 26 -7.36 8.04 -3.60
C GLN A 26 -8.06 8.75 -4.76
N MET A 27 -7.28 9.44 -5.61
CA MET A 27 -7.75 10.08 -6.84
C MET A 27 -7.90 9.10 -8.02
N GLY A 28 -7.76 7.78 -7.79
CA GLY A 28 -7.88 6.74 -8.82
C GLY A 28 -6.60 6.47 -9.63
N GLY A 29 -5.48 7.07 -9.22
CA GLY A 29 -4.17 6.85 -9.80
C GLY A 29 -3.61 5.45 -9.47
N ARG A 30 -2.81 4.90 -10.39
CA ARG A 30 -2.14 3.59 -10.24
C ARG A 30 -0.65 3.82 -10.02
N ASN A 31 -0.16 3.64 -8.79
CA ASN A 31 1.19 4.06 -8.41
C ASN A 31 2.31 3.33 -9.15
N THR A 32 2.14 2.04 -9.42
CA THR A 32 3.07 1.24 -10.22
C THR A 32 2.29 0.05 -10.74
N VAL A 33 2.12 -0.06 -12.06
CA VAL A 33 1.74 -1.35 -12.62
C VAL A 33 2.99 -2.21 -12.58
N LEU A 34 2.90 -3.42 -12.02
CA LEU A 34 4.00 -4.38 -12.05
C LEU A 34 4.38 -4.60 -13.52
N LEU A 35 5.56 -4.11 -13.93
CA LEU A 35 6.04 -4.25 -15.30
C LEU A 35 6.08 -5.74 -15.71
N ASP A 36 6.32 -6.65 -14.76
CA ASP A 36 6.29 -8.10 -14.98
C ASP A 36 4.88 -8.64 -15.27
N ALA A 37 3.82 -8.03 -14.73
CA ALA A 37 2.44 -8.36 -15.07
C ALA A 37 2.09 -7.89 -16.50
N ILE A 38 2.66 -6.76 -16.95
CA ILE A 38 2.53 -6.29 -18.34
C ILE A 38 3.41 -7.10 -19.30
N SER A 39 4.58 -7.53 -18.84
CA SER A 39 5.57 -8.30 -19.60
C SER A 39 5.24 -9.79 -19.67
N TRP A 40 4.05 -10.20 -19.23
CA TRP A 40 3.58 -11.58 -19.23
C TRP A 40 4.51 -12.56 -18.50
N ARG A 41 5.27 -12.05 -17.52
CA ARG A 41 6.20 -12.85 -16.71
C ARG A 41 5.54 -13.47 -15.48
N ILE A 42 4.28 -13.15 -15.23
CA ILE A 42 3.50 -13.75 -14.14
C ILE A 42 2.37 -14.57 -14.78
N PRO A 43 2.64 -15.85 -15.15
CA PRO A 43 1.82 -16.65 -16.06
C PRO A 43 0.33 -16.75 -15.71
N LEU A 44 -0.03 -16.55 -14.44
CA LEU A 44 -1.43 -16.60 -14.00
C LEU A 44 -2.17 -15.26 -14.17
N VAL A 45 -1.52 -14.12 -13.93
CA VAL A 45 -2.19 -12.80 -13.91
C VAL A 45 -2.03 -12.04 -15.23
N SER A 46 -1.22 -12.54 -16.15
CA SER A 46 -1.04 -11.95 -17.48
C SER A 46 -1.95 -12.60 -18.52
N ASP A 47 -1.85 -13.91 -18.72
CA ASP A 47 -2.44 -14.62 -19.89
C ASP A 47 -3.96 -14.82 -19.82
N ILE A 48 -4.53 -14.80 -18.62
CA ILE A 48 -5.95 -15.07 -18.36
C ILE A 48 -6.48 -13.92 -17.50
N PRO A 49 -7.68 -13.36 -17.79
CA PRO A 49 -8.28 -12.32 -16.96
C PRO A 49 -8.43 -12.83 -15.53
N THR A 50 -7.60 -12.30 -14.63
CA THR A 50 -7.45 -12.79 -13.26
C THR A 50 -7.80 -11.70 -12.27
N ILE A 51 -8.64 -12.06 -11.30
CA ILE A 51 -9.05 -11.20 -10.18
C ILE A 51 -8.37 -11.72 -8.92
N ILE A 52 -7.71 -10.83 -8.17
CA ILE A 52 -7.04 -11.16 -6.91
C ILE A 52 -7.89 -10.64 -5.76
N PHE A 53 -8.35 -11.54 -4.88
CA PHE A 53 -9.05 -11.19 -3.64
C PHE A 53 -8.08 -11.24 -2.46
N GLY A 54 -8.15 -10.23 -1.60
CA GLY A 54 -7.61 -10.29 -0.24
C GLY A 54 -8.73 -10.62 0.73
N ALA A 55 -8.42 -11.34 1.80
CA ALA A 55 -9.33 -11.56 2.91
C ALA A 55 -8.54 -11.38 4.21
N ASP A 56 -9.02 -10.51 5.09
CA ASP A 56 -8.43 -10.26 6.42
C ASP A 56 -9.50 -10.29 7.51
N VAL A 57 -9.12 -10.73 8.71
CA VAL A 57 -9.97 -10.66 9.91
C VAL A 57 -9.20 -10.01 11.03
N THR A 58 -9.67 -8.84 11.47
CA THR A 58 -9.12 -8.11 12.61
C THR A 58 -10.01 -8.33 13.83
N HIS A 59 -9.46 -8.95 14.87
CA HIS A 59 -10.12 -9.12 16.17
C HIS A 59 -9.88 -7.89 17.07
N PRO A 60 -10.84 -7.55 17.95
CA PRO A 60 -10.66 -6.49 18.93
C PRO A 60 -9.56 -6.82 19.95
N GLU A 61 -9.13 -5.79 20.67
CA GLU A 61 -8.10 -5.89 21.71
C GLU A 61 -8.55 -6.81 22.86
N THR A 62 -7.62 -7.57 23.43
CA THR A 62 -7.91 -8.51 24.54
C THR A 62 -8.47 -7.74 25.74
N GLY A 63 -9.78 -7.81 25.97
CA GLY A 63 -10.49 -7.05 27.00
C GLY A 63 -11.75 -6.32 26.49
N GLU A 64 -11.88 -6.15 25.17
CA GLU A 64 -13.11 -5.68 24.52
C GLU A 64 -13.93 -6.86 23.95
N ASP A 65 -14.24 -7.86 24.79
CA ASP A 65 -14.93 -9.10 24.40
C ASP A 65 -16.35 -8.89 23.80
N SER A 66 -16.86 -7.65 23.84
CA SER A 66 -18.16 -7.25 23.27
C SER A 66 -18.06 -6.61 21.88
N SER A 67 -16.85 -6.29 21.41
CA SER A 67 -16.65 -5.67 20.09
C SER A 67 -16.65 -6.74 19.00
N PRO A 68 -17.40 -6.56 17.89
CA PRO A 68 -17.38 -7.52 16.78
C PRO A 68 -16.04 -7.47 16.04
N SER A 69 -15.61 -8.62 15.50
CA SER A 69 -14.44 -8.68 14.62
C SER A 69 -14.77 -8.09 13.26
N ILE A 70 -13.79 -7.47 12.61
CA ILE A 70 -13.93 -6.85 11.28
C ILE A 70 -13.35 -7.80 10.25
N ALA A 71 -14.13 -8.10 9.19
CA ALA A 71 -13.66 -8.84 8.03
C ALA A 71 -13.63 -7.90 6.80
N ALA A 72 -12.58 -7.99 5.99
CA ALA A 72 -12.36 -7.14 4.80
C ALA A 72 -11.86 -7.94 3.60
#